data_AF-A0A1Y2LIJ6-F1
#
_entry.id   AF-A0A1Y2LIJ6-F1
#
_cell.length_a   1.000
_cell.length_b   1.000
_cell.length_c   1.000
_cell.angle_alpha   90.00
_cell.angle_beta   90.00
_cell.angle_gamma   90.00
#
_symmetry.space_group_name_H-M   'P 1'
#
loop_
_entity.id
_entity.type
_entity.pdbx_description
1 polymer ?
#
loop_
_entity_poly.entity_id
_entity_poly.type
_entity_poly.pdbx_seq_one_letter_code
_entity_poly.pdbx_strand_id
1 'polypeptide(L)'
;MRAVRLILIEYLRGECIASVDPHEIPGPVRSQILKKVLDAEVMIIDAGVNQSDLHPRNVILSLPGNSISALNVSCAWESLDIKVHIIDFNVSRLVDPVYKRYGKLRKKWPGRPLSHLVRHYHNMIKFSGVGWCSVECSNHGEEEDEDGKWLWRHYKDDQRYFSIMRNTKSRRGFDPVYV
;
A
#
# COMPACT_ATOMS: atom_id res chain seq x y z
N MET A 1 15.21 12.63 -40.20
CA MET A 1 14.30 12.63 -39.03
C MET A 1 14.37 11.28 -38.34
N ARG A 2 14.44 11.24 -37.00
CA ARG A 2 14.46 9.99 -36.22
C ARG A 2 13.03 9.66 -35.75
N ALA A 3 12.56 8.44 -36.04
CA ALA A 3 11.29 7.98 -35.51
C ALA A 3 11.41 7.76 -33.97
N VAL A 4 10.48 8.35 -33.21
CA VAL A 4 10.35 8.17 -31.77
C VAL A 4 9.10 7.32 -31.53
N ARG A 5 9.23 6.28 -30.70
CA ARG A 5 8.09 5.46 -30.27
C ARG A 5 7.42 6.14 -29.08
N LEU A 6 6.12 6.34 -29.18
CA LEU A 6 5.30 6.89 -28.10
C LEU A 6 4.54 5.74 -27.42
N ILE A 7 4.34 5.87 -26.12
CA ILE A 7 3.45 4.98 -25.36
C ILE A 7 2.15 5.76 -25.15
N LEU A 8 1.04 5.20 -25.62
CA LEU A 8 -0.29 5.71 -25.32
C LEU A 8 -0.79 5.00 -24.06
N ILE A 9 -1.20 5.77 -23.06
CA ILE A 9 -1.71 5.29 -21.78
C ILE A 9 -3.12 5.83 -21.61
N GLU A 10 -3.97 5.05 -20.94
CA GLU A 10 -5.31 5.51 -20.53
C GLU A 10 -5.21 6.81 -19.73
N TYR A 11 -6.11 7.76 -20.04
CA TYR A 11 -6.25 8.96 -19.24
C TYR A 11 -7.08 8.67 -17.99
N LEU A 12 -6.43 8.66 -16.84
CA LEU A 12 -7.06 8.46 -15.54
C LEU A 12 -7.63 9.79 -15.03
N ARG A 13 -8.96 9.86 -14.93
CA ARG A 13 -9.65 10.99 -14.29
C ARG A 13 -9.56 10.87 -12.77
N GLY A 14 -8.59 11.55 -12.17
CA GLY A 14 -8.35 11.49 -10.73
C GLY A 14 -7.30 12.50 -10.27
N GLU A 15 -7.00 12.45 -8.97
CA GLU A 15 -5.98 13.27 -8.31
C GLU A 15 -4.76 12.42 -7.97
N CYS A 16 -3.56 12.97 -8.16
CA CYS A 16 -2.35 12.33 -7.68
C CYS A 16 -2.35 12.39 -6.15
N ILE A 17 -2.12 11.27 -5.47
CA ILE A 17 -2.16 11.24 -4.00
C ILE A 17 -1.06 12.12 -3.38
N ALA A 18 0.02 12.43 -4.11
CA ALA A 18 1.03 13.39 -3.68
C ALA A 18 0.56 14.86 -3.64
N SER A 19 -0.52 15.20 -4.34
CA SER A 19 -1.11 16.55 -4.33
C SER A 19 -2.27 16.69 -3.34
N VAL A 20 -2.58 15.63 -2.60
CA VAL A 20 -3.67 15.59 -1.63
C VAL A 20 -3.08 15.74 -0.24
N ASP A 21 -3.59 16.67 0.57
CA ASP A 21 -3.22 16.80 1.98
C ASP A 21 -3.90 15.69 2.80
N PRO A 22 -3.14 14.74 3.38
CA PRO A 22 -3.75 13.64 4.12
C PRO A 22 -4.36 14.09 5.45
N HIS A 23 -4.03 15.28 5.94
CA HIS A 23 -4.60 15.85 7.17
C HIS A 23 -6.00 16.43 6.96
N GLU A 24 -6.37 16.75 5.72
CA GLU A 24 -7.73 17.19 5.36
C GLU A 24 -8.68 16.00 5.18
N ILE A 25 -8.16 14.77 5.13
CA ILE A 25 -8.93 13.54 4.95
C ILE A 25 -9.18 12.86 6.32
N PRO A 26 -10.43 12.41 6.59
CA PRO A 26 -10.72 11.62 7.79
C PRO A 26 -9.82 10.38 7.91
N GLY A 27 -9.35 10.07 9.12
CA GLY A 27 -8.41 8.97 9.36
C GLY A 27 -8.87 7.60 8.83
N PRO A 28 -10.16 7.21 8.94
CA PRO A 28 -10.66 5.97 8.35
C PRO A 28 -10.54 5.93 6.82
N VAL A 29 -10.85 7.04 6.14
CA VAL A 29 -10.77 7.15 4.67
C VAL A 29 -9.33 7.09 4.20
N ARG A 30 -8.45 7.84 4.88
CA ARG A 30 -7.01 7.80 4.64
C ARG A 30 -6.46 6.38 4.77
N SER A 31 -6.87 5.67 5.82
CA SER A 31 -6.47 4.28 6.04
C SER A 31 -7.05 3.35 4.97
N GLN A 32 -8.29 3.56 4.52
CA GLN A 32 -8.90 2.79 3.43
C GLN A 32 -8.17 2.98 2.11
N ILE A 33 -7.81 4.23 1.77
CA ILE A 33 -7.00 4.56 0.58
C ILE A 33 -5.66 3.82 0.65
N LEU A 34 -4.94 3.96 1.77
CA LEU A 34 -3.63 3.34 1.92
C LEU A 34 -3.72 1.81 1.84
N LYS A 35 -4.76 1.20 2.42
CA LYS A 35 -5.02 -0.24 2.25
C LYS A 35 -5.18 -0.64 0.79
N LYS A 36 -5.98 0.11 0.01
CA LYS A 36 -6.17 -0.15 -1.43
C LYS A 36 -4.87 -0.01 -2.22
N VAL A 37 -4.02 0.97 -1.88
CA VAL A 37 -2.68 1.14 -2.48
C VAL A 37 -1.82 -0.08 -2.24
N LEU A 38 -1.72 -0.52 -0.98
CA LEU A 38 -0.91 -1.67 -0.63
C LEU A 38 -1.45 -2.95 -1.27
N ASP A 39 -2.76 -3.21 -1.14
CA ASP A 39 -3.42 -4.38 -1.73
C ASP A 39 -3.17 -4.45 -3.25
N ALA A 40 -3.25 -3.33 -3.97
CA ALA A 40 -2.93 -3.26 -5.40
C ALA A 40 -1.45 -3.59 -5.69
N GLU A 41 -0.52 -3.10 -4.88
CA GLU A 41 0.91 -3.42 -5.03
C GLU A 41 1.19 -4.91 -4.84
N VAL A 42 0.55 -5.56 -3.87
CA VAL A 42 0.66 -7.00 -3.69
C VAL A 42 0.13 -7.76 -4.90
N MET A 43 -0.98 -7.35 -5.49
CA MET A 43 -1.48 -7.98 -6.72
C MET A 43 -0.49 -7.86 -7.88
N ILE A 44 0.17 -6.70 -8.03
CA ILE A 44 1.21 -6.49 -9.05
C ILE A 44 2.39 -7.46 -8.84
N ILE A 45 2.82 -7.66 -7.60
CA ILE A 45 3.92 -8.58 -7.25
C ILE A 45 3.51 -10.04 -7.39
N ASP A 46 2.27 -10.38 -7.02
CA ASP A 46 1.73 -11.72 -7.18
C ASP A 46 1.71 -12.13 -8.67
N ALA A 47 1.45 -11.16 -9.55
CA ALA A 47 1.55 -11.28 -11.00
C ALA A 47 2.99 -11.32 -11.53
N GLY A 48 4.02 -11.23 -10.67
CA GLY A 48 5.44 -11.36 -11.05
C GLY A 48 6.12 -10.03 -11.41
N VAL A 49 5.53 -8.88 -11.06
CA VAL A 49 6.10 -7.56 -11.32
C VAL A 49 6.46 -6.87 -10.01
N ASN A 50 7.71 -6.45 -9.85
CA ASN A 50 8.09 -5.58 -8.75
C ASN A 50 8.16 -4.13 -9.24
N GLN A 51 7.17 -3.31 -8.85
CA GLN A 51 7.07 -1.92 -9.34
C GLN A 51 8.30 -1.07 -8.95
N SER A 52 8.90 -1.35 -7.78
CA SER A 52 10.19 -0.80 -7.30
C SER A 52 10.26 0.70 -6.98
N ASP A 53 9.18 1.46 -7.18
CA ASP A 53 9.07 2.90 -6.86
C ASP A 53 7.65 3.24 -6.36
N LEU A 54 7.19 2.52 -5.32
CA LEU A 54 5.88 2.74 -4.73
C LEU A 54 5.95 4.04 -3.92
N HIS A 55 5.52 5.12 -4.54
CA HIS A 55 5.59 6.47 -4.00
C HIS A 55 4.24 7.18 -4.21
N PRO A 56 3.84 8.11 -3.32
CA PRO A 56 2.68 8.97 -3.54
C PRO A 56 2.57 9.63 -4.93
N ARG A 57 3.68 9.89 -5.63
CA ARG A 57 3.62 10.53 -6.97
C ARG A 57 3.15 9.58 -8.07
N ASN A 58 3.26 8.28 -7.80
CA ASN A 58 2.96 7.19 -8.73
C ASN A 58 1.61 6.53 -8.42
N VAL A 59 0.74 7.24 -7.70
CA VAL A 59 -0.57 6.74 -7.29
C VAL A 59 -1.62 7.80 -7.61
N ILE A 60 -2.62 7.42 -8.40
CA ILE A 60 -3.77 8.26 -8.73
C ILE A 60 -5.00 7.70 -8.02
N LEU A 61 -5.76 8.60 -7.39
CA LEU A 61 -7.05 8.32 -6.78
C LEU A 61 -8.16 8.81 -7.70
N SER A 62 -9.12 7.95 -8.03
CA SER A 62 -10.31 8.37 -8.77
C SER A 62 -11.56 8.05 -7.97
N LEU A 63 -12.45 9.03 -7.85
CA LEU A 63 -13.75 8.90 -7.21
C LEU A 63 -14.84 9.25 -8.24
N PRO A 64 -15.87 8.40 -8.43
CA PRO A 64 -16.95 8.72 -9.35
C PRO A 64 -17.63 10.04 -8.97
N GLY A 65 -17.58 11.02 -9.87
CA GLY A 65 -18.33 12.28 -9.79
C GLY A 65 -17.81 13.33 -8.81
N ASN A 66 -16.74 13.07 -8.04
CA ASN A 66 -16.26 13.96 -6.98
C ASN A 66 -14.73 14.02 -6.91
N SER A 67 -14.19 15.10 -6.33
CA SER A 67 -12.77 15.24 -5.98
C SER A 67 -12.49 14.55 -4.63
N ILE A 68 -11.28 13.98 -4.44
CA ILE A 68 -10.90 13.42 -3.13
C ILE A 68 -10.74 14.55 -2.11
N SER A 69 -10.17 15.67 -2.55
CA SER A 69 -10.11 16.94 -1.81
C SER A 69 -11.47 17.50 -1.39
N ALA A 70 -12.57 17.06 -2.03
CA ALA A 70 -13.93 17.49 -1.68
C ALA A 70 -14.62 16.58 -0.65
N LEU A 71 -13.95 15.51 -0.19
CA LEU A 71 -14.49 14.58 0.80
C LEU A 71 -14.50 15.24 2.19
N ASN A 72 -15.65 15.80 2.57
CA ASN A 72 -15.87 16.29 3.93
C ASN A 72 -16.37 15.19 4.88
N VAL A 73 -16.20 15.42 6.19
CA VAL A 73 -16.50 14.50 7.30
C VAL A 73 -17.97 14.03 7.33
N SER A 74 -18.88 14.71 6.63
CA SER A 74 -20.32 14.41 6.61
C SER A 74 -20.74 13.36 5.58
N CYS A 75 -19.87 12.96 4.65
CA CYS A 75 -20.18 11.91 3.69
C CYS A 75 -20.02 10.52 4.34
N ALA A 76 -20.96 9.61 4.07
CA ALA A 76 -20.86 8.20 4.44
C ALA A 76 -19.72 7.53 3.66
N TRP A 77 -18.50 7.75 4.12
CA TRP A 77 -17.27 7.44 3.40
C TRP A 77 -17.08 5.95 3.14
N GLU A 78 -17.73 5.10 3.93
CA GLU A 78 -17.80 3.65 3.75
C GLU A 78 -18.42 3.25 2.39
N SER A 79 -19.25 4.12 1.81
CA SER A 79 -19.88 3.91 0.50
C SER A 79 -19.08 4.48 -0.69
N LEU A 80 -17.94 5.13 -0.44
CA LEU A 80 -17.16 5.75 -1.50
C LEU A 80 -16.42 4.69 -2.32
N ASP A 81 -16.72 4.63 -3.62
CA ASP A 81 -15.99 3.82 -4.58
C ASP A 81 -14.67 4.49 -5.01
N ILE A 82 -13.77 4.74 -4.06
CA ILE A 82 -12.43 5.28 -4.36
C ILE A 82 -11.62 4.18 -5.06
N LYS A 83 -11.23 4.41 -6.32
CA LYS A 83 -10.31 3.53 -7.04
C LYS A 83 -8.90 4.06 -6.93
N VAL A 84 -7.96 3.12 -6.81
CA VAL A 84 -6.53 3.40 -6.73
C VAL A 84 -5.87 2.86 -7.99
N HIS A 85 -5.06 3.71 -8.62
CA HIS A 85 -4.30 3.36 -9.81
C HIS A 85 -2.81 3.56 -9.51
N ILE A 86 -2.03 2.49 -9.59
CA ILE A 86 -0.57 2.57 -9.54
C ILE A 86 -0.07 2.81 -10.95
N ILE A 87 0.74 3.85 -11.14
CA ILE A 87 1.31 4.26 -12.42
C ILE A 87 2.84 4.23 -12.35
N ASP A 88 3.47 4.62 -13.46
CA ASP A 88 4.92 4.69 -13.65
C ASP A 88 5.66 3.38 -13.31
N PHE A 89 5.76 2.53 -14.32
CA PHE A 89 6.47 1.24 -14.25
C PHE A 89 7.87 1.31 -14.89
N ASN A 90 8.42 2.50 -15.11
CA ASN A 90 9.69 2.72 -15.81
C ASN A 90 10.90 1.98 -15.20
N VAL A 91 10.91 1.82 -13.88
CA VAL A 91 11.96 1.14 -13.10
C VAL A 91 11.52 -0.23 -12.57
N SER A 92 10.35 -0.71 -13.02
CA SER A 92 9.82 -2.00 -12.61
C SER A 92 10.66 -3.15 -13.13
N ARG A 93 10.66 -4.26 -12.39
CA ARG A 93 11.40 -5.48 -12.74
C ARG A 93 10.47 -6.67 -12.72
N LEU A 94 10.65 -7.55 -13.70
CA LEU A 94 10.11 -8.90 -13.59
C LEU A 94 10.86 -9.60 -12.46
N VAL A 95 10.10 -10.09 -11.49
CA VAL A 95 10.63 -10.92 -10.43
C VAL A 95 10.07 -12.31 -10.62
N ASP A 96 10.90 -13.31 -10.31
CA ASP A 96 10.36 -14.66 -10.18
C ASP A 96 9.17 -14.56 -9.23
N PRO A 97 7.99 -15.04 -9.67
CA PRO A 97 6.83 -15.01 -8.82
C PRO A 97 7.21 -15.59 -7.46
N VAL A 98 6.68 -14.99 -6.38
CA VAL A 98 6.91 -15.36 -4.96
C VAL A 98 6.91 -16.89 -4.74
N TYR A 99 6.24 -17.63 -5.63
CA TYR A 99 6.31 -19.06 -5.90
C TYR A 99 7.68 -19.75 -5.68
N LYS A 100 8.80 -19.26 -6.21
CA LYS A 100 10.09 -19.98 -6.04
C LYS A 100 10.64 -19.84 -4.62
N ARG A 101 10.59 -18.63 -4.05
CA ARG A 101 11.17 -18.34 -2.73
C ARG A 101 10.30 -18.88 -1.59
N TYR A 102 8.99 -18.97 -1.78
CA TYR A 102 8.02 -19.35 -0.75
C TYR A 102 7.20 -20.58 -1.12
N GLY A 103 7.72 -21.47 -1.95
CA GLY A 103 6.99 -22.65 -2.45
C GLY A 103 6.41 -23.54 -1.34
N LYS A 104 7.09 -23.66 -0.18
CA LYS A 104 6.54 -24.37 0.99
C LYS A 104 5.33 -23.65 1.60
N LEU A 105 5.36 -22.32 1.70
CA LEU A 105 4.26 -21.53 2.26
C LEU A 105 3.05 -21.54 1.33
N ARG A 106 3.24 -21.46 0.01
CA ARG A 106 2.13 -21.59 -0.96
C ARG A 106 1.45 -22.95 -0.93
N LYS A 107 2.19 -24.04 -0.64
CA LYS A 107 1.56 -25.35 -0.43
C LYS A 107 0.67 -25.37 0.81
N LYS A 108 1.09 -24.66 1.87
CA LYS A 108 0.32 -24.53 3.12
C LYS A 108 -0.87 -23.57 2.98
N TRP A 109 -0.72 -22.51 2.19
CA TRP A 109 -1.74 -21.48 1.95
C TRP A 109 -1.89 -21.20 0.45
N PRO A 110 -2.55 -22.11 -0.29
CA PRO A 110 -2.75 -21.91 -1.72
C PRO A 110 -3.61 -20.68 -1.98
N GLY A 111 -3.22 -19.87 -2.97
CA GLY A 111 -3.95 -18.67 -3.39
C GLY A 111 -3.78 -17.43 -2.50
N ARG A 112 -3.04 -17.53 -1.39
CA ARG A 112 -2.76 -16.36 -0.52
C ARG A 112 -1.44 -15.69 -0.95
N PRO A 113 -1.42 -14.37 -1.17
CA PRO A 113 -0.17 -13.64 -1.35
C PRO A 113 0.58 -13.43 -0.03
N LEU A 114 1.81 -12.95 -0.15
CA LEU A 114 2.65 -12.54 0.99
C LEU A 114 2.01 -11.31 1.68
N SER A 115 2.03 -11.28 3.02
CA SER A 115 1.49 -10.14 3.77
C SER A 115 2.32 -8.88 3.56
N HIS A 116 1.64 -7.73 3.53
CA HIS A 116 2.24 -6.38 3.50
C HIS A 116 3.28 -6.18 4.59
N LEU A 117 3.08 -6.78 5.76
CA LEU A 117 4.01 -6.73 6.88
C LEU A 117 5.40 -7.23 6.50
N VAL A 118 5.53 -8.24 5.63
CA VAL A 118 6.85 -8.75 5.24
C VAL A 118 7.61 -7.76 4.36
N ARG A 119 6.89 -6.91 3.63
CA ARG A 119 7.45 -6.07 2.58
C ARG A 119 7.59 -4.60 2.97
N HIS A 120 6.61 -4.10 3.71
CA HIS A 120 6.41 -2.68 3.97
C HIS A 120 6.81 -2.26 5.38
N TYR A 121 7.12 -3.20 6.27
CA TYR A 121 7.61 -2.87 7.61
C TYR A 121 8.92 -2.08 7.51
N HIS A 122 8.93 -0.83 8.00
CA HIS A 122 9.98 0.18 7.83
C HIS A 122 10.24 0.69 6.40
N ASN A 123 9.42 0.31 5.42
CA ASN A 123 9.57 0.74 4.03
C ASN A 123 8.40 1.62 3.55
N MET A 124 7.68 2.23 4.49
CA MET A 124 6.54 3.09 4.23
C MET A 124 6.84 4.58 4.48
N ILE A 125 8.11 4.95 4.65
CA ILE A 125 8.52 6.32 4.97
C ILE A 125 7.99 7.38 3.98
N LYS A 126 7.79 7.00 2.71
CA LYS A 126 7.23 7.88 1.68
C LYS A 126 5.76 8.23 1.92
N PHE A 127 5.02 7.36 2.62
CA PHE A 127 3.62 7.55 2.97
C PHE A 127 3.48 8.10 4.39
N SER A 128 4.21 7.53 5.37
CA SER A 128 4.15 8.00 6.75
C SER A 128 4.71 9.41 6.92
N GLY A 129 5.79 9.75 6.22
CA GLY A 129 6.42 11.07 6.30
C GLY A 129 5.55 12.23 5.79
N VAL A 130 4.40 11.95 5.16
CA VAL A 130 3.42 12.96 4.74
C VAL A 130 2.04 12.74 5.38
N GLY A 131 1.92 11.85 6.38
CA GLY A 131 0.70 11.69 7.18
C GLY A 131 -0.27 10.58 6.76
N TRP A 132 0.05 9.76 5.74
CA TRP A 132 -0.85 8.67 5.30
C TRP A 132 -1.01 7.54 6.33
N CYS A 133 0.00 7.32 7.18
CA CYS A 133 0.00 6.27 8.20
C CYS A 133 -0.47 6.75 9.59
N SER A 134 -0.82 8.03 9.75
CA SER A 134 -1.12 8.58 11.07
C SER A 134 -2.35 7.93 11.67
N VAL A 135 -2.19 7.41 12.89
CA VAL A 135 -3.28 6.88 13.71
C VAL A 135 -3.91 8.07 14.42
N GLU A 136 -5.24 8.18 14.45
CA GLU A 136 -5.96 9.27 15.14
C GLU A 136 -5.67 9.37 16.66
N CYS A 137 -4.82 8.49 17.20
CA CYS A 137 -4.53 8.37 18.62
C CYS A 137 -3.02 8.48 18.94
N SER A 138 -2.13 8.82 17.98
CA SER A 138 -0.74 9.09 18.35
C SER A 138 -0.70 10.45 19.07
N ASN A 139 -0.58 10.43 20.40
CA ASN A 139 -0.14 11.61 21.13
C ASN A 139 1.18 12.07 20.50
N HIS A 140 1.25 13.35 20.14
CA HIS A 140 2.46 14.03 19.65
C HIS A 140 3.64 13.70 20.58
N GLY A 141 4.49 12.73 20.22
CA GLY A 141 5.64 12.34 21.05
C GLY A 141 6.20 10.94 20.88
N GLU A 142 5.51 9.99 20.24
CA GLU A 142 6.08 8.66 19.92
C GLU A 142 6.38 8.54 18.42
N GLU A 143 7.43 9.22 17.95
CA GLU A 143 7.82 9.32 16.53
C GLU A 143 8.39 8.04 15.91
N GLU A 144 8.73 7.03 16.72
CA GLU A 144 9.40 5.83 16.21
C GLU A 144 8.37 4.72 15.89
N ASP A 145 8.24 4.39 14.60
CA ASP A 145 7.47 3.26 14.02
C ASP A 145 5.94 3.44 13.83
N GLU A 146 5.47 4.65 13.49
CA GLU A 146 4.06 4.87 13.14
C GLU A 146 3.58 3.97 11.99
N ASP A 147 4.42 3.77 10.97
CA ASP A 147 4.12 2.91 9.84
C ASP A 147 4.05 1.43 10.22
N GLY A 148 4.98 0.93 11.03
CA GLY A 148 4.94 -0.43 11.55
C GLY A 148 3.70 -0.68 12.42
N LYS A 149 3.37 0.27 13.31
CA LYS A 149 2.15 0.22 14.15
C LYS A 149 0.89 0.20 13.28
N TRP A 150 0.80 1.06 12.26
CA TRP A 150 -0.34 1.11 11.33
C TRP A 150 -0.48 -0.21 10.55
N LEU A 151 0.61 -0.72 9.97
CA LEU A 151 0.61 -1.98 9.23
C LEU A 151 0.19 -3.16 10.11
N TRP A 152 0.71 -3.24 11.35
CA TRP A 152 0.37 -4.31 12.28
C TRP A 152 -1.10 -4.28 12.67
N ARG A 153 -1.64 -3.10 12.95
CA ARG A 153 -3.06 -2.90 13.28
C ARG A 153 -3.99 -3.39 12.16
N HIS A 154 -3.56 -3.27 10.90
CA HIS A 154 -4.41 -3.57 9.76
C HIS A 154 -4.23 -4.95 9.14
N TYR A 155 -3.04 -5.57 9.26
CA TYR A 155 -2.73 -6.79 8.50
C TYR A 155 -2.29 -8.01 9.33
N LYS A 156 -2.12 -7.89 10.65
CA LYS A 156 -1.62 -9.02 11.47
C LYS A 156 -2.51 -10.27 11.42
N ASP A 157 -3.82 -10.10 11.33
CA ASP A 157 -4.81 -11.19 11.33
C ASP A 157 -5.55 -11.32 9.99
N ASP A 158 -5.12 -10.61 8.94
CA ASP A 158 -5.81 -10.60 7.66
C ASP A 158 -5.61 -11.95 6.93
N GLN A 159 -6.69 -12.73 6.89
CA GLN A 159 -6.72 -14.08 6.32
C GLN A 159 -6.54 -14.11 4.79
N ARG A 160 -6.54 -12.98 4.11
CA ARG A 160 -6.20 -12.90 2.68
C ARG A 160 -4.73 -13.22 2.45
N TYR A 161 -3.86 -13.00 3.44
CA TYR A 161 -2.42 -13.15 3.33
C TYR A 161 -1.89 -14.38 4.07
N PHE A 162 -0.59 -14.68 3.88
CA PHE A 162 0.11 -15.61 4.75
C PHE A 162 0.09 -15.11 6.19
N SER A 163 -0.27 -16.00 7.11
CA SER A 163 -0.29 -15.75 8.54
C SER A 163 1.13 -15.56 9.07
N ILE A 164 1.32 -14.53 9.90
CA ILE A 164 2.61 -14.13 10.45
C ILE A 164 2.46 -13.66 11.89
N MET A 165 3.40 -14.07 12.72
CA MET A 165 3.61 -13.59 14.08
C MET A 165 4.91 -12.82 14.16
N ARG A 166 4.96 -11.88 15.12
CA ARG A 166 6.20 -11.17 15.45
C ARG A 166 7.14 -12.13 16.16
N ASN A 167 8.39 -12.22 15.70
CA ASN A 167 9.42 -12.91 16.46
C ASN A 167 9.79 -12.07 17.70
N THR A 168 9.24 -12.42 18.86
CA THR A 168 9.54 -11.73 20.13
C THR A 168 10.98 -11.91 20.61
N LYS A 169 11.74 -12.82 19.98
CA LYS A 169 13.15 -13.09 20.30
C LYS A 169 14.13 -12.39 19.36
N SER A 170 13.66 -11.73 18.31
CA SER A 170 14.56 -11.01 17.38
C SER A 170 15.13 -9.76 18.05
N ARG A 171 16.47 -9.66 18.05
CA ARG A 171 17.21 -8.44 18.46
C ARG A 171 17.40 -7.45 17.30
N ARG A 172 17.00 -7.82 16.08
CA ARG A 172 17.12 -6.98 14.86
C ARG A 172 15.73 -6.71 14.32
N GLY A 173 15.16 -5.55 14.62
CA GLY A 173 13.92 -5.04 14.01
C GLY A 173 12.80 -6.07 13.79
N PHE A 174 12.13 -5.98 12.65
CA PHE A 174 11.06 -6.90 12.25
C PHE A 174 11.58 -8.20 11.63
N ASP A 175 11.21 -9.32 12.25
CA ASP A 175 11.49 -10.68 11.78
C ASP A 175 10.17 -11.50 11.78
N PRO A 176 9.54 -11.71 10.60
CA PRO A 176 8.26 -12.41 10.50
C PRO A 176 8.40 -13.92 10.69
N VAL A 177 7.61 -14.49 11.59
CA VAL A 177 7.46 -15.95 11.74
C VAL A 177 6.15 -16.39 11.09
N TYR A 178 6.22 -17.19 10.04
CA TYR A 178 5.03 -17.74 9.39
C TYR A 178 4.42 -18.85 10.25
N VAL A 179 3.12 -18.75 10.56
CA VAL A 179 2.40 -19.67 11.47
C VAL A 179 1.25 -20.36 10.80
#